data_AF-A0A1C0TWW4-F1
#
_entry.id   AF-A0A1C0TWW4-F1
#
_cell.length_a   1.000
_cell.length_b   1.000
_cell.length_c   1.000
_cell.angle_alpha   90.00
_cell.angle_beta   90.00
_cell.angle_gamma   90.00
#
_symmetry.space_group_name_H-M   'P 1'
#
loop_
_entity.id
_entity.type
_entity.pdbx_description
1 polymer ?
#
loop_
_entity_poly.entity_id
_entity_poly.type
_entity_poly.pdbx_seq_one_letter_code
_entity_poly.pdbx_strand_id
1 'polypeptide(L)'
;MKYTGHLFVLFDALVEHKNLLFFCGKLFTGVALFTKSGIIIKRSHVEQGVLKHDYVPPYSNLETVNKHLILDDVVDEFIEPQMVNQKIFTGMLYSNWKNGWIEREQVYTDGICTEGASYHINSNRYSELALDTANTVQLYQFCEQGKVTYWHVAYFNHNLIKNNGEITCRLNSHDGLLDVSLSGSFSEIPSLHKEVKYPNVSFIDIEGALQFKNVHINSLSLTEVNEKDLKHVAAIISTQHIKEITLSDFDQNWLEVLSLAYSKGMRSLKVYTKKSEDILQLQTHRDKSMPELSIKF
;
A
#
# COMPACT_ATOMS: atom_id res chain seq x y z
N MET A 1 4.50 14.77 -0.02
CA MET A 1 4.79 13.90 -1.19
C MET A 1 3.82 14.21 -2.33
N LYS A 2 4.28 14.22 -3.60
CA LYS A 2 3.42 14.27 -4.80
C LYS A 2 3.53 12.91 -5.48
N TYR A 3 2.65 11.97 -5.15
CA TYR A 3 2.56 10.69 -5.85
C TYR A 3 1.13 10.55 -6.36
N THR A 4 0.98 10.80 -7.65
CA THR A 4 -0.28 10.62 -8.36
C THR A 4 -0.31 9.20 -8.91
N GLY A 5 -1.31 8.39 -8.59
CA GLY A 5 -1.61 7.21 -9.41
C GLY A 5 -1.71 7.62 -10.88
N HIS A 6 -1.14 6.83 -11.79
CA HIS A 6 -1.06 7.20 -13.20
C HIS A 6 -2.37 6.88 -13.90
N LEU A 7 -3.16 7.88 -14.26
CA LEU A 7 -4.39 7.64 -15.01
C LEU A 7 -4.13 6.83 -16.30
N PHE A 8 -4.75 5.66 -16.44
CA PHE A 8 -4.71 4.84 -17.65
C PHE A 8 -5.88 5.18 -18.58
N VAL A 9 -5.55 5.47 -19.83
CA VAL A 9 -6.52 5.84 -20.86
C VAL A 9 -6.16 5.18 -22.19
N LEU A 10 -7.16 4.74 -22.94
CA LEU A 10 -7.00 4.36 -24.34
C LEU A 10 -6.51 5.55 -25.16
N PHE A 11 -5.49 5.36 -25.99
CA PHE A 11 -4.93 6.44 -26.80
C PHE A 11 -5.99 7.13 -27.66
N ASP A 12 -6.96 6.38 -28.18
CA ASP A 12 -8.07 6.89 -28.99
C ASP A 12 -9.02 7.84 -28.24
N ALA A 13 -9.00 7.82 -26.90
CA ALA A 13 -9.76 8.77 -26.08
C ALA A 13 -8.99 10.09 -25.81
N LEU A 14 -7.74 10.19 -26.26
CA LEU A 14 -6.95 11.41 -26.19
C LEU A 14 -7.14 12.26 -27.45
N VAL A 15 -7.18 13.57 -27.27
CA VAL A 15 -7.21 14.54 -28.37
C VAL A 15 -5.80 15.09 -28.57
N GLU A 16 -5.25 14.93 -29.76
CA GLU A 16 -3.97 15.52 -30.12
C GLU A 16 -4.16 16.94 -30.66
N HIS A 17 -3.46 17.91 -30.06
CA HIS A 17 -3.41 19.29 -30.55
C HIS A 17 -2.01 19.86 -30.36
N LYS A 18 -1.39 20.33 -31.46
CA LYS A 18 -0.02 20.87 -31.45
C LYS A 18 1.00 19.90 -30.82
N ASN A 19 0.89 18.61 -31.16
CA ASN A 19 1.72 17.51 -30.63
C ASN A 19 1.61 17.30 -29.11
N LEU A 20 0.54 17.80 -28.49
CA LEU A 20 0.23 17.58 -27.08
C LEU A 20 -1.06 16.77 -26.98
N LEU A 21 -1.04 15.79 -26.07
CA LEU A 21 -2.18 14.93 -25.78
C LEU A 21 -3.05 15.54 -24.67
N PHE A 22 -4.33 15.68 -24.97
CA PHE A 22 -5.34 16.18 -24.05
C PHE A 22 -6.34 15.09 -23.69
N PHE A 23 -6.77 15.08 -22.44
CA PHE A 23 -7.84 14.22 -21.97
C PHE A 23 -8.88 15.06 -21.24
N CYS A 24 -10.15 14.94 -21.64
CA CYS A 24 -11.25 15.77 -21.13
C CYS A 24 -10.90 17.28 -21.09
N GLY A 25 -10.23 17.78 -22.14
CA GLY A 25 -9.87 19.20 -22.28
C GLY A 25 -8.67 19.67 -21.47
N LYS A 26 -7.93 18.78 -20.78
CA LYS A 26 -6.71 19.11 -20.00
C LYS A 26 -5.50 18.36 -20.52
N LEU A 27 -4.30 18.91 -20.33
CA LEU A 27 -3.05 18.20 -20.64
C LEU A 27 -3.00 16.88 -19.87
N PHE A 28 -2.78 15.79 -20.59
CA PHE A 28 -2.84 14.46 -20.02
C PHE A 28 -1.53 14.12 -19.27
N THR A 29 -1.67 13.54 -18.07
CA THR A 29 -0.55 12.94 -17.34
C THR A 29 -1.00 11.59 -16.81
N GLY A 30 -0.32 10.51 -17.21
CA GLY A 30 -0.79 9.14 -16.98
C GLY A 30 -0.09 8.12 -17.88
N VAL A 31 -0.80 7.05 -18.21
CA VAL A 31 -0.39 6.01 -19.16
C VAL A 31 -1.39 5.96 -20.31
N ALA A 32 -0.90 6.10 -21.54
CA ALA A 32 -1.68 5.90 -22.75
C ALA A 32 -1.50 4.47 -23.26
N LEU A 33 -2.63 3.80 -23.55
CA LEU A 33 -2.69 2.45 -24.08
C LEU A 33 -3.02 2.49 -25.58
N PHE A 34 -2.09 2.03 -26.41
CA PHE A 34 -2.28 1.98 -27.86
C PHE A 34 -2.84 0.63 -28.27
N THR A 35 -3.86 0.67 -29.10
CA THR A 35 -4.64 -0.51 -29.45
C THR A 35 -4.65 -0.77 -30.95
N LYS A 36 -4.69 -2.04 -31.33
CA LYS A 36 -5.00 -2.47 -32.69
C LYS A 36 -5.93 -3.67 -32.61
N SER A 37 -7.17 -3.50 -33.07
CA SER A 37 -8.18 -4.58 -33.07
C SER A 37 -8.39 -5.21 -31.68
N GLY A 38 -8.51 -4.39 -30.63
CA GLY A 38 -8.70 -4.84 -29.24
C GLY A 38 -7.43 -5.36 -28.54
N ILE A 39 -6.28 -5.37 -29.23
CA ILE A 39 -4.99 -5.80 -28.70
C ILE A 39 -4.17 -4.58 -28.29
N ILE A 40 -3.61 -4.59 -27.07
CA ILE A 40 -2.65 -3.58 -26.63
C ILE A 40 -1.31 -3.84 -27.31
N ILE A 41 -0.87 -2.88 -28.13
CA ILE A 41 0.40 -2.97 -28.86
C ILE A 41 1.51 -2.10 -28.23
N LYS A 42 1.14 -1.10 -27.42
CA LYS A 42 2.09 -0.21 -26.74
C LYS A 42 1.45 0.41 -25.50
N ARG A 43 2.27 0.69 -24.50
CA ARG A 43 1.89 1.40 -23.27
C ARG A 43 2.94 2.48 -23.05
N SER A 44 2.54 3.75 -22.98
CA SER A 44 3.51 4.84 -22.81
C SER A 44 3.10 5.79 -21.70
N HIS A 45 4.07 6.16 -20.87
CA HIS A 45 3.91 7.27 -19.96
C HIS A 45 3.71 8.57 -20.75
N VAL A 46 2.76 9.38 -20.29
CA VAL A 46 2.51 10.72 -20.82
C VAL A 46 2.66 11.70 -19.67
N GLU A 47 3.41 12.77 -19.88
CA GLU A 47 3.58 13.84 -18.90
C GLU A 47 3.30 15.19 -19.57
N GLN A 48 2.30 15.91 -19.03
CA GLN A 48 1.85 17.19 -19.58
C GLN A 48 1.58 17.14 -21.09
N GLY A 49 0.94 16.07 -21.55
CA GLY A 49 0.60 15.84 -22.94
C GLY A 49 1.74 15.30 -23.82
N VAL A 50 2.95 15.12 -23.28
CA VAL A 50 4.11 14.63 -24.03
C VAL A 50 4.37 13.16 -23.74
N LEU A 51 4.47 12.34 -24.79
CA LEU A 51 4.88 10.93 -24.68
C LEU A 51 6.31 10.82 -24.14
N LYS A 52 6.52 9.92 -23.20
CA LYS A 52 7.81 9.66 -22.55
C LYS A 52 8.29 8.24 -22.88
N HIS A 53 8.60 7.46 -21.85
CA HIS A 53 9.07 6.08 -21.95
C HIS A 53 7.90 5.09 -21.88
N ASP A 54 8.18 3.83 -22.18
CA ASP A 54 7.19 2.77 -22.10
C ASP A 54 6.84 2.44 -20.63
N TYR A 55 5.57 2.14 -20.38
CA TYR A 55 5.09 1.71 -19.07
C TYR A 55 5.35 0.21 -18.87
N VAL A 56 6.00 -0.12 -17.77
CA VAL A 56 6.25 -1.49 -17.32
C VAL A 56 5.33 -1.79 -16.14
N PRO A 57 4.42 -2.78 -16.27
CA PRO A 57 3.56 -3.17 -15.16
C PRO A 57 4.35 -3.75 -13.98
N PRO A 58 3.87 -3.61 -12.73
CA PRO A 58 4.59 -4.02 -11.52
C PRO A 58 4.48 -5.53 -11.16
N TYR A 59 3.92 -6.37 -12.03
CA TYR A 59 3.58 -7.78 -11.74
C TYR A 59 4.79 -8.73 -11.85
N SER A 60 4.79 -9.81 -11.06
CA SER A 60 5.93 -10.71 -10.88
C SER A 60 6.32 -11.53 -12.12
N ASN A 61 5.35 -11.89 -12.97
CA ASN A 61 5.53 -12.87 -14.04
C ASN A 61 5.23 -12.31 -15.44
N LEU A 62 5.87 -11.21 -15.84
CA LEU A 62 5.66 -10.64 -17.19
C LEU A 62 6.20 -11.52 -18.33
N GLU A 63 7.16 -12.41 -18.07
CA GLU A 63 7.79 -13.25 -19.12
C GLU A 63 6.85 -14.31 -19.71
N THR A 64 5.82 -14.73 -18.97
CA THR A 64 4.79 -15.67 -19.44
C THR A 64 3.61 -14.98 -20.13
N VAL A 65 3.56 -13.65 -20.07
CA VAL A 65 2.47 -12.83 -20.60
C VAL A 65 2.82 -12.36 -22.02
N ASN A 66 2.35 -13.10 -23.03
CA ASN A 66 2.57 -12.74 -24.45
C ASN A 66 1.35 -12.12 -25.14
N LYS A 67 0.23 -11.97 -24.42
CA LYS A 67 -1.03 -11.43 -24.96
C LYS A 67 -1.57 -10.36 -24.03
N HIS A 68 -1.87 -9.20 -24.59
CA HIS A 68 -2.46 -8.07 -23.87
C HIS A 68 -3.72 -7.64 -24.61
N LEU A 69 -4.88 -7.79 -23.99
CA LEU A 69 -6.18 -7.51 -24.60
C LEU A 69 -6.96 -6.50 -23.77
N ILE A 70 -7.80 -5.71 -24.44
CA ILE A 70 -8.86 -4.95 -23.79
C ILE A 70 -10.15 -5.72 -23.97
N LEU A 71 -10.93 -5.79 -22.90
CA LEU A 71 -12.31 -6.24 -22.98
C LEU A 71 -13.20 -5.00 -22.98
N ASP A 72 -14.13 -4.97 -23.95
CA ASP A 72 -15.13 -3.91 -24.07
C ASP A 72 -16.21 -4.03 -22.98
N ASP A 73 -16.36 -5.20 -22.36
CA ASP A 73 -17.30 -5.48 -21.29
C ASP A 73 -16.59 -5.72 -19.95
N VAL A 74 -17.20 -5.22 -18.86
CA VAL A 74 -16.77 -5.49 -17.48
C VAL A 74 -16.83 -6.99 -17.25
N VAL A 75 -15.68 -7.62 -17.02
CA VAL A 75 -15.61 -9.01 -16.58
C VAL A 75 -16.05 -9.02 -15.12
N ASP A 76 -17.28 -9.46 -14.87
CA ASP A 76 -17.69 -9.89 -13.53
C ASP A 76 -16.71 -10.96 -13.03
N GLU A 77 -16.38 -10.99 -11.74
CA GLU A 77 -15.54 -12.05 -11.17
C GLU A 77 -16.21 -13.41 -11.38
N PHE A 78 -15.83 -14.11 -12.44
CA PHE A 78 -16.34 -15.44 -12.74
C PHE A 78 -15.63 -16.48 -11.88
N ILE A 79 -16.40 -17.46 -11.40
CA ILE A 79 -15.88 -18.70 -10.80
C ILE A 79 -15.24 -19.59 -11.89
N GLU A 80 -15.55 -19.34 -13.16
CA GLU A 80 -15.07 -20.10 -14.30
C GLU A 80 -13.76 -19.52 -14.88
N PRO A 81 -12.87 -20.36 -15.46
CA PRO A 81 -11.66 -19.88 -16.10
C PRO A 81 -11.98 -18.90 -17.23
N GLN A 82 -11.23 -17.80 -17.28
CA GLN A 82 -11.36 -16.80 -18.33
C GLN A 82 -11.01 -17.40 -19.70
N MET A 83 -11.94 -17.26 -20.64
CA MET A 83 -11.81 -17.74 -22.00
C MET A 83 -11.74 -16.56 -22.98
N VAL A 84 -10.88 -16.66 -24.00
CA VAL A 84 -10.83 -15.72 -25.13
C VAL A 84 -10.83 -16.54 -26.41
N ASN A 85 -11.77 -16.25 -27.33
CA ASN A 85 -11.96 -17.01 -28.58
C ASN A 85 -12.05 -18.53 -28.33
N GLN A 86 -12.83 -18.94 -27.32
CA GLN A 86 -13.05 -20.34 -26.93
C GLN A 86 -11.78 -21.07 -26.45
N LYS A 87 -10.72 -20.36 -26.06
CA LYS A 87 -9.50 -20.93 -25.47
C LYS A 87 -9.24 -20.32 -24.11
N ILE A 88 -8.69 -21.14 -23.20
CA ILE A 88 -8.23 -20.69 -21.89
C ILE A 88 -7.20 -19.58 -22.07
N PHE A 89 -7.42 -18.46 -21.38
CA PHE A 89 -6.63 -17.25 -21.56
C PHE A 89 -5.46 -17.20 -20.58
N THR A 90 -4.26 -16.95 -21.13
CA THR A 90 -3.06 -16.58 -20.37
C THR A 90 -2.52 -15.29 -20.97
N GLY A 91 -2.40 -14.25 -20.15
CA GLY A 91 -2.04 -12.91 -20.60
C GLY A 91 -2.53 -11.81 -19.65
N MET A 92 -2.54 -10.56 -20.14
CA MET A 92 -3.10 -9.42 -19.41
C MET A 92 -4.40 -8.94 -20.03
N LEU A 93 -5.38 -8.67 -19.18
CA LEU A 93 -6.65 -8.06 -19.53
C LEU A 93 -6.75 -6.67 -18.94
N TYR A 94 -7.24 -5.74 -19.75
CA TYR A 94 -7.54 -4.37 -19.35
C TYR A 94 -9.05 -4.17 -19.44
N SER A 95 -9.67 -3.72 -18.34
CA SER A 95 -11.10 -3.41 -18.31
C SER A 95 -11.31 -1.93 -18.62
N ASN A 96 -12.01 -1.67 -19.72
CA ASN A 96 -12.35 -0.31 -20.13
C ASN A 96 -13.59 0.19 -19.37
N TRP A 97 -13.63 1.49 -19.11
CA TRP A 97 -14.73 2.21 -18.50
C TRP A 97 -15.10 3.43 -19.36
N LYS A 98 -16.17 4.13 -18.97
CA LYS A 98 -16.71 5.30 -19.70
C LYS A 98 -15.61 6.28 -20.09
N ASN A 99 -15.63 6.77 -21.33
CA ASN A 99 -14.67 7.73 -21.89
C ASN A 99 -13.24 7.18 -22.10
N GLY A 100 -13.07 5.86 -22.24
CA GLY A 100 -11.77 5.24 -22.54
C GLY A 100 -10.83 5.12 -21.34
N TRP A 101 -11.37 5.22 -20.13
CA TRP A 101 -10.63 5.03 -18.89
C TRP A 101 -10.37 3.55 -18.68
N ILE A 102 -9.26 3.20 -18.06
CA ILE A 102 -9.04 1.83 -17.61
C ILE A 102 -9.23 1.76 -16.10
N GLU A 103 -10.12 0.89 -15.68
CA GLU A 103 -10.43 0.65 -14.25
C GLU A 103 -9.70 -0.57 -13.70
N ARG A 104 -9.24 -1.50 -14.54
CA ARG A 104 -8.49 -2.69 -14.10
C ARG A 104 -7.40 -3.08 -15.09
N GLU A 105 -6.28 -3.57 -14.56
CA GLU A 105 -5.21 -4.27 -15.28
C GLU A 105 -4.97 -5.59 -14.57
N GLN A 106 -5.32 -6.72 -15.16
CA GLN A 106 -5.28 -8.03 -14.50
C GLN A 106 -4.44 -9.02 -15.30
N VAL A 107 -3.64 -9.82 -14.59
CA VAL A 107 -2.85 -10.93 -15.12
C VAL A 107 -3.62 -12.22 -14.91
N TYR A 108 -3.77 -12.97 -15.99
CA TYR A 108 -4.40 -14.29 -15.99
C TYR A 108 -3.39 -15.35 -16.38
N THR A 109 -3.39 -16.45 -15.63
CA THR A 109 -2.65 -17.68 -15.94
C THR A 109 -3.64 -18.84 -15.97
N ASP A 110 -3.72 -19.53 -17.10
CA ASP A 110 -4.66 -20.64 -17.32
C ASP A 110 -6.11 -20.28 -16.97
N GLY A 111 -6.50 -19.05 -17.33
CA GLY A 111 -7.84 -18.51 -17.10
C GLY A 111 -8.09 -18.01 -15.68
N ILE A 112 -7.13 -18.10 -14.77
CA ILE A 112 -7.27 -17.67 -13.38
C ILE A 112 -6.57 -16.32 -13.19
N CYS A 113 -7.25 -15.34 -12.58
CA CYS A 113 -6.64 -14.07 -12.20
C CYS A 113 -5.62 -14.31 -11.09
N THR A 114 -4.35 -14.00 -11.33
CA THR A 114 -3.25 -14.25 -10.39
C THR A 114 -2.70 -12.98 -9.76
N GLU A 115 -2.71 -11.88 -10.52
CA GLU A 115 -2.20 -10.58 -10.08
C GLU A 115 -3.00 -9.48 -10.79
N GLY A 116 -3.04 -8.27 -10.26
CA GLY A 116 -3.67 -7.17 -10.96
C GLY A 116 -3.77 -5.89 -10.14
N ALA A 117 -4.15 -4.82 -10.82
CA ALA A 117 -4.47 -3.54 -10.23
C ALA A 117 -5.92 -3.18 -10.53
N SER A 118 -6.64 -2.72 -9.52
CA SER A 118 -7.96 -2.11 -9.63
C SER A 118 -7.89 -0.64 -9.24
N TYR A 119 -8.45 0.21 -10.09
CA TYR A 119 -8.40 1.66 -9.96
C TYR A 119 -9.80 2.21 -9.75
N HIS A 120 -10.05 2.84 -8.60
CA HIS A 120 -11.32 3.54 -8.37
C HIS A 120 -11.18 5.04 -8.70
N ILE A 121 -12.09 5.52 -9.53
CA ILE A 121 -12.07 6.87 -10.11
C ILE A 121 -13.29 7.63 -9.59
N ASN A 122 -13.08 8.68 -8.79
CA ASN A 122 -14.16 9.55 -8.33
C ASN A 122 -14.28 10.86 -9.15
N SER A 123 -13.24 11.20 -9.93
CA SER A 123 -13.11 12.50 -10.63
C SER A 123 -12.15 12.36 -11.82
N ASN A 124 -11.43 13.43 -12.22
CA ASN A 124 -10.41 13.33 -13.26
C ASN A 124 -9.07 12.71 -12.77
N ARG A 125 -9.10 12.00 -11.63
CA ARG A 125 -7.97 11.39 -10.90
C ARG A 125 -8.45 10.14 -10.16
N TYR A 126 -7.51 9.26 -9.81
CA TYR A 126 -7.80 8.13 -8.94
C TYR A 126 -8.03 8.57 -7.50
N SER A 127 -9.03 7.96 -6.86
CA SER A 127 -9.21 8.00 -5.42
C SER A 127 -8.58 6.81 -4.72
N GLU A 128 -8.52 5.65 -5.39
CA GLU A 128 -8.02 4.41 -4.81
C GLU A 128 -7.28 3.54 -5.84
N LEU A 129 -6.27 2.81 -5.37
CA LEU A 129 -5.57 1.74 -6.10
C LEU A 129 -5.50 0.52 -5.18
N ALA A 130 -6.03 -0.60 -5.62
CA ALA A 130 -5.77 -1.92 -5.05
C ALA A 130 -4.83 -2.67 -5.99
N LEU A 131 -3.74 -3.22 -5.45
CA LEU A 131 -2.76 -4.02 -6.18
C LEU A 131 -2.62 -5.38 -5.49
N ASP A 132 -2.96 -6.42 -6.23
CA ASP A 132 -2.78 -7.81 -5.83
C ASP A 132 -1.59 -8.39 -6.59
N THR A 133 -0.61 -8.89 -5.85
CA THR A 133 0.54 -9.61 -6.39
C THR A 133 0.49 -11.07 -5.96
N ALA A 134 1.42 -11.89 -6.45
CA ALA A 134 1.51 -13.29 -6.05
C ALA A 134 1.61 -13.49 -4.52
N ASN A 135 2.18 -12.52 -3.80
CA ASN A 135 2.48 -12.66 -2.37
C ASN A 135 1.80 -11.62 -1.48
N THR A 136 1.29 -10.51 -2.02
CA THR A 136 0.82 -9.37 -1.21
C THR A 136 -0.44 -8.74 -1.76
N VAL A 137 -1.21 -8.14 -0.85
CA VAL A 137 -2.26 -7.18 -1.18
C VAL A 137 -1.78 -5.80 -0.76
N GLN A 138 -1.95 -4.81 -1.63
CA GLN A 138 -1.53 -3.43 -1.39
C GLN A 138 -2.69 -2.48 -1.73
N LEU A 139 -3.08 -1.62 -0.79
CA LEU A 139 -4.19 -0.67 -0.96
C LEU A 139 -3.70 0.75 -0.75
N TYR A 140 -4.11 1.68 -1.62
CA TYR A 140 -3.72 3.09 -1.58
C TYR A 140 -4.93 3.98 -1.77
N GLN A 141 -5.01 5.07 -1.00
CA GLN A 141 -5.98 6.13 -1.23
C GLN A 141 -5.29 7.47 -1.44
N PHE A 142 -5.88 8.29 -2.28
CA PHE A 142 -5.35 9.60 -2.66
C PHE A 142 -6.37 10.69 -2.40
N CYS A 143 -5.91 11.85 -1.94
CA CYS A 143 -6.75 13.05 -1.91
C CYS A 143 -6.92 13.64 -3.33
N GLU A 144 -7.83 14.61 -3.48
CA GLU A 144 -8.09 15.29 -4.77
C GLU A 144 -6.83 15.93 -5.39
N GLN A 145 -5.85 16.30 -4.57
CA GLN A 145 -4.56 16.82 -5.03
C GLN A 145 -3.63 15.73 -5.60
N GLY A 146 -4.03 14.46 -5.51
CA GLY A 146 -3.25 13.30 -5.92
C GLY A 146 -2.07 13.04 -4.98
N LYS A 147 -2.28 13.21 -3.66
CA LYS A 147 -1.32 12.83 -2.63
C LYS A 147 -1.87 11.61 -1.89
N VAL A 148 -1.02 10.62 -1.62
CA VAL A 148 -1.41 9.44 -0.84
C VAL A 148 -1.79 9.86 0.57
N THR A 149 -3.00 9.49 1.00
CA THR A 149 -3.55 9.72 2.33
C THR A 149 -3.68 8.45 3.15
N TYR A 150 -3.70 7.31 2.49
CA TYR A 150 -3.74 6.00 3.12
C TYR A 150 -2.94 5.02 2.28
N TRP A 151 -2.24 4.12 2.95
CA TRP A 151 -1.54 3.02 2.32
C TRP A 151 -1.50 1.83 3.27
N HIS A 152 -1.79 0.65 2.75
CA HIS A 152 -1.77 -0.62 3.47
C HIS A 152 -1.07 -1.69 2.64
N VAL A 153 -0.27 -2.53 3.29
CA VAL A 153 0.34 -3.74 2.71
C VAL A 153 0.22 -4.89 3.69
N ALA A 154 -0.19 -6.05 3.18
CA ALA A 154 -0.16 -7.31 3.91
C ALA A 154 0.24 -8.45 2.97
N TYR A 155 0.78 -9.54 3.52
CA TYR A 155 0.94 -10.78 2.77
C TYR A 155 -0.42 -11.41 2.45
N PHE A 156 -0.56 -11.95 1.25
CA PHE A 156 -1.73 -12.70 0.85
C PHE A 156 -1.86 -13.97 1.70
N ASN A 157 -2.99 -14.12 2.39
CA ASN A 157 -3.21 -15.26 3.28
C ASN A 157 -3.98 -16.38 2.57
N HIS A 158 -3.29 -17.20 1.79
CA HIS A 158 -3.91 -18.36 1.12
C HIS A 158 -4.52 -19.37 2.11
N ASN A 159 -4.04 -19.40 3.35
CA ASN A 159 -4.43 -20.40 4.34
C ASN A 159 -5.45 -19.90 5.37
N LEU A 160 -5.82 -18.61 5.37
CA LEU A 160 -6.73 -17.93 6.32
C LEU A 160 -6.46 -18.13 7.83
N ILE A 161 -5.41 -18.88 8.20
CA ILE A 161 -5.13 -19.32 9.58
C ILE A 161 -3.98 -18.54 10.22
N LYS A 162 -3.14 -17.87 9.42
CA LYS A 162 -1.99 -17.09 9.92
C LYS A 162 -2.26 -15.59 9.88
N ASN A 163 -1.97 -14.90 10.98
CA ASN A 163 -1.84 -13.44 10.99
C ASN A 163 -0.47 -13.08 10.45
N ASN A 164 -0.38 -12.90 9.13
CA ASN A 164 0.86 -12.45 8.51
C ASN A 164 1.15 -10.98 8.89
N GLY A 165 2.41 -10.55 8.78
CA GLY A 165 2.77 -9.17 9.04
C GLY A 165 2.04 -8.18 8.12
N GLU A 166 1.60 -7.05 8.67
CA GLU A 166 0.96 -5.96 7.93
C GLU A 166 1.50 -4.57 8.33
N ILE A 167 1.50 -3.66 7.36
CA ILE A 167 1.86 -2.25 7.55
C ILE A 167 0.70 -1.40 7.07
N THR A 168 0.19 -0.53 7.94
CA THR A 168 -0.79 0.49 7.58
C THR A 168 -0.24 1.87 7.90
N CYS A 169 -0.33 2.77 6.94
CA CYS A 169 0.10 4.17 7.03
C CYS A 169 -1.07 5.07 6.66
N ARG A 170 -1.43 6.00 7.54
CA ARG A 170 -2.54 6.94 7.32
C ARG A 170 -2.12 8.36 7.63
N LEU A 171 -2.41 9.30 6.74
CA LEU A 171 -2.27 10.71 7.05
C LEU A 171 -3.43 11.14 7.96
N ASN A 172 -3.06 11.73 9.09
CA ASN A 172 -4.00 12.30 10.02
C ASN A 172 -4.59 13.59 9.41
N SER A 173 -5.92 13.66 9.34
CA SER A 173 -6.62 14.79 8.74
C SER A 173 -6.49 16.09 9.53
N HIS A 174 -6.12 16.03 10.81
CA HIS A 174 -6.06 17.19 11.68
C HIS A 174 -4.71 17.93 11.61
N ASP A 175 -3.60 17.20 11.63
CA ASP A 175 -2.25 17.79 11.67
C ASP A 175 -1.39 17.45 10.44
N GLY A 176 -1.88 16.58 9.54
CA GLY A 176 -1.17 16.16 8.34
C GLY A 176 0.04 15.25 8.61
N LEU A 177 0.18 14.74 9.85
CA LEU A 177 1.23 13.80 10.22
C LEU A 177 0.84 12.36 9.86
N LEU A 178 1.81 11.45 9.82
CA LEU A 178 1.58 10.06 9.49
C LEU A 178 1.38 9.22 10.77
N ASP A 179 0.26 8.53 10.82
CA ASP A 179 -0.05 7.48 11.78
C ASP A 179 0.33 6.13 11.17
N VAL A 180 1.14 5.34 11.89
CA VAL A 180 1.64 4.03 11.42
C VAL A 180 1.14 2.93 12.33
N SER A 181 0.59 1.87 11.75
CA SER A 181 0.23 0.62 12.44
C SER A 181 1.06 -0.51 11.88
N LEU A 182 1.63 -1.30 12.77
CA LEU A 182 2.34 -2.55 12.48
C LEU A 182 1.62 -3.66 13.25
N SER A 183 1.10 -4.65 12.53
CA SER A 183 0.26 -5.70 13.12
C SER A 183 0.58 -7.08 12.54
N GLY A 184 0.06 -8.13 13.19
CA GLY A 184 0.32 -9.52 12.82
C GLY A 184 1.75 -9.95 13.16
N SER A 185 2.31 -10.85 12.34
CA SER A 185 3.69 -11.34 12.50
C SER A 185 4.73 -10.24 12.26
N PHE A 186 5.15 -9.55 13.33
CA PHE A 186 6.15 -8.48 13.25
C PHE A 186 7.45 -8.93 12.56
N SER A 187 7.89 -10.17 12.78
CA SER A 187 9.10 -10.71 12.15
C SER A 187 9.04 -10.79 10.62
N GLU A 188 7.84 -10.76 10.02
CA GLU A 188 7.63 -10.75 8.56
C GLU A 188 7.52 -9.34 7.99
N ILE A 189 7.27 -8.33 8.83
CA ILE A 189 7.13 -6.94 8.40
C ILE A 189 8.39 -6.43 7.70
N PRO A 190 9.63 -6.69 8.19
CA PRO A 190 10.83 -6.29 7.49
C PRO A 190 10.88 -6.84 6.07
N SER A 191 10.42 -8.06 5.78
CA SER A 191 10.47 -8.59 4.40
C SER A 191 9.47 -7.96 3.44
N LEU A 192 8.38 -7.34 3.95
CA LEU A 192 7.38 -6.68 3.09
C LEU A 192 7.99 -5.57 2.22
N HIS A 193 9.03 -4.87 2.68
CA HIS A 193 9.64 -3.78 1.91
C HIS A 193 10.13 -4.22 0.52
N LYS A 194 10.48 -5.49 0.35
CA LYS A 194 10.93 -6.06 -0.93
C LYS A 194 9.78 -6.32 -1.90
N GLU A 195 8.57 -6.50 -1.36
CA GLU A 195 7.37 -6.84 -2.12
C GLU A 195 6.53 -5.61 -2.48
N VAL A 196 6.69 -4.49 -1.75
CA VAL A 196 5.95 -3.25 -2.00
C VAL A 196 6.32 -2.68 -3.37
N LYS A 197 5.31 -2.59 -4.24
CA LYS A 197 5.48 -2.10 -5.63
C LYS A 197 5.13 -0.62 -5.78
N TYR A 198 4.35 -0.06 -4.85
CA TYR A 198 3.82 1.31 -4.95
C TYR A 198 3.60 1.96 -3.56
N PRO A 199 3.54 3.30 -3.47
CA PRO A 199 4.62 4.16 -3.91
C PRO A 199 5.90 3.88 -3.09
N ASN A 200 7.02 4.45 -3.51
CA ASN A 200 8.29 4.37 -2.81
C ASN A 200 8.26 5.22 -1.52
N VAL A 201 7.41 4.89 -0.54
CA VAL A 201 7.71 5.26 0.85
C VAL A 201 9.00 4.54 1.15
N SER A 202 10.09 5.29 1.25
CA SER A 202 11.41 4.71 1.50
C SER A 202 11.48 4.26 2.95
N PHE A 203 10.82 3.15 3.28
CA PHE A 203 11.20 2.37 4.43
C PHE A 203 12.13 1.27 3.95
N ILE A 204 13.25 1.13 4.65
CA ILE A 204 14.32 0.21 4.27
C ILE A 204 14.55 -0.67 5.47
N ASP A 205 14.65 -1.97 5.22
CA ASP A 205 15.24 -2.87 6.19
C ASP A 205 16.75 -2.63 6.21
N ILE A 206 17.25 -2.12 7.34
CA ILE A 206 18.68 -1.98 7.59
C ILE A 206 19.03 -2.97 8.69
N GLU A 207 19.80 -4.00 8.34
CA GLU A 207 20.30 -5.01 9.29
C GLU A 207 19.18 -5.73 10.07
N GLY A 208 18.01 -5.93 9.45
CA GLY A 208 16.84 -6.56 10.08
C GLY A 208 15.93 -5.58 10.82
N ALA A 209 16.23 -4.27 10.83
CA ALA A 209 15.41 -3.25 11.44
C ALA A 209 14.70 -2.38 10.40
N LEU A 210 13.38 -2.26 10.54
CA LEU A 210 12.56 -1.37 9.74
C LEU A 210 12.92 0.09 10.06
N GLN A 211 13.37 0.85 9.07
CA GLN A 211 13.56 2.30 9.20
C GLN A 211 12.67 3.06 8.24
N PHE A 212 11.99 4.10 8.72
CA PHE A 212 11.19 4.99 7.89
C PHE A 212 12.00 6.25 7.53
N LYS A 213 12.44 6.36 6.27
CA LYS A 213 13.15 7.55 5.78
C LYS A 213 12.15 8.58 5.25
N ASN A 214 12.39 9.85 5.55
CA ASN A 214 11.58 10.99 5.06
C ASN A 214 10.11 10.99 5.53
N VAL A 215 9.82 10.27 6.61
CA VAL A 215 8.50 10.19 7.22
C VAL A 215 8.64 10.49 8.71
N HIS A 216 7.67 11.23 9.25
CA HIS A 216 7.58 11.48 10.68
C HIS A 216 6.38 10.72 11.24
N ILE A 217 6.67 9.72 12.07
CA ILE A 217 5.64 8.89 12.72
C ILE A 217 5.15 9.61 13.97
N ASN A 218 3.89 10.02 13.98
CA ASN A 218 3.29 10.69 15.14
C ASN A 218 2.73 9.68 16.14
N SER A 219 2.03 8.67 15.64
CA SER A 219 1.50 7.56 16.43
C SER A 219 1.94 6.21 15.87
N LEU A 220 2.20 5.26 16.77
CA LEU A 220 2.60 3.89 16.44
C LEU A 220 1.66 2.88 17.14
N SER A 221 0.93 2.09 16.36
CA SER A 221 0.11 0.99 16.86
C SER A 221 0.82 -0.35 16.63
N LEU A 222 0.90 -1.18 17.67
CA LEU A 222 1.63 -2.45 17.69
C LEU A 222 0.73 -3.55 18.25
N THR A 223 0.60 -4.64 17.50
CA THR A 223 -0.22 -5.82 17.85
C THR A 223 0.58 -7.09 17.59
N GLU A 224 0.44 -8.12 18.43
CA GLU A 224 1.11 -9.42 18.26
C GLU A 224 2.66 -9.38 18.17
N VAL A 225 3.29 -8.42 18.84
CA VAL A 225 4.76 -8.33 18.90
C VAL A 225 5.30 -9.28 19.97
N ASN A 226 6.14 -10.22 19.57
CA ASN A 226 6.79 -11.15 20.48
C ASN A 226 8.06 -10.53 21.11
N GLU A 227 8.51 -11.09 22.23
CA GLU A 227 9.72 -10.65 22.95
C GLU A 227 10.96 -10.51 22.04
N LYS A 228 11.17 -11.49 21.14
CA LYS A 228 12.30 -11.49 20.18
C LYS A 228 12.30 -10.28 19.24
N ASP A 229 11.14 -9.66 19.03
CA ASP A 229 10.91 -8.57 18.08
C ASP A 229 11.01 -7.18 18.75
N LEU A 230 11.04 -7.12 20.09
CA LEU A 230 11.12 -5.86 20.84
C LEU A 230 12.37 -5.04 20.52
N LYS A 231 13.50 -5.69 20.20
CA LYS A 231 14.72 -5.00 19.75
C LYS A 231 14.51 -4.21 18.46
N HIS A 232 13.67 -4.71 17.56
CA HIS A 232 13.36 -4.05 16.29
C HIS A 232 12.41 -2.87 16.52
N VAL A 233 11.44 -3.03 17.44
CA VAL A 233 10.58 -1.93 17.87
C VAL A 233 11.40 -0.81 18.53
N ALA A 234 12.34 -1.16 19.42
CA ALA A 234 13.25 -0.20 20.04
C ALA A 234 14.10 0.55 19.01
N ALA A 235 14.53 -0.10 17.92
CA ALA A 235 15.25 0.54 16.83
C ALA A 235 14.38 1.57 16.08
N ILE A 236 13.11 1.24 15.80
CA ILE A 236 12.14 2.19 15.22
C ILE A 236 12.01 3.42 16.12
N ILE A 237 11.71 3.20 17.41
CA ILE A 237 11.56 4.26 18.41
C ILE A 237 12.82 5.11 18.54
N SER A 238 14.01 4.51 18.44
CA SER A 238 15.28 5.24 18.59
C SER A 238 15.51 6.29 17.50
N THR A 239 14.93 6.07 16.32
CA THR A 239 15.11 6.92 15.12
C THR A 239 13.94 7.86 14.86
N GLN A 240 12.87 7.79 15.66
CA GLN A 240 11.62 8.52 15.45
C GLN A 240 11.20 9.27 16.73
N HIS A 241 10.45 10.35 16.58
CA HIS A 241 9.82 11.05 17.71
C HIS A 241 8.33 10.72 17.76
N ILE A 242 8.02 9.54 18.30
CA ILE A 242 6.65 9.02 18.39
C ILE A 242 5.99 9.61 19.64
N LYS A 243 4.84 10.29 19.48
CA LYS A 243 4.13 10.94 20.60
C LYS A 243 3.16 9.98 21.30
N GLU A 244 2.56 9.08 20.53
CA GLU A 244 1.58 8.12 21.01
C GLU A 244 1.93 6.69 20.59
N ILE A 245 1.89 5.75 21.54
CA ILE A 245 1.99 4.32 21.25
C ILE A 245 0.71 3.62 21.68
N THR A 246 0.20 2.71 20.85
CA THR A 246 -0.88 1.79 21.18
C THR A 246 -0.37 0.36 21.18
N LEU A 247 -0.62 -0.40 22.26
CA LEU A 247 -0.22 -1.80 22.41
C LEU A 247 -1.47 -2.68 22.60
N SER A 248 -1.61 -3.74 21.81
CA SER A 248 -2.71 -4.70 21.95
C SER A 248 -2.41 -5.89 22.88
N ASP A 249 -1.11 -6.16 23.11
CA ASP A 249 -0.62 -7.33 23.85
C ASP A 249 0.55 -6.92 24.76
N PHE A 250 0.28 -6.08 25.76
CA PHE A 250 1.31 -5.66 26.71
C PHE A 250 1.68 -6.77 27.69
N ASP A 251 2.98 -6.86 27.99
CA ASP A 251 3.58 -7.64 29.07
C ASP A 251 4.79 -6.88 29.66
N GLN A 252 5.42 -7.42 30.70
CA GLN A 252 6.55 -6.79 31.38
C GLN A 252 7.80 -6.55 30.49
N ASN A 253 7.95 -7.28 29.38
CA ASN A 253 9.13 -7.14 28.51
C ASN A 253 9.12 -5.78 27.79
N TRP A 254 7.95 -5.14 27.68
CA TRP A 254 7.82 -3.82 27.07
C TRP A 254 8.37 -2.67 27.92
N LEU A 255 8.59 -2.85 29.22
CA LEU A 255 8.90 -1.75 30.13
C LEU A 255 10.14 -0.96 29.73
N GLU A 256 11.19 -1.64 29.24
CA GLU A 256 12.42 -0.98 28.77
C GLU A 256 12.17 -0.18 27.48
N VAL A 257 11.43 -0.78 26.52
CA VAL A 257 11.06 -0.14 25.26
C VAL A 257 10.20 1.10 25.48
N LEU A 258 9.25 1.05 26.42
CA LEU A 258 8.41 2.19 26.80
C LEU A 258 9.23 3.31 27.46
N SER A 259 10.22 2.96 28.28
CA SER A 259 11.12 3.94 28.90
C SER A 259 11.95 4.67 27.85
N LEU A 260 12.46 3.92 26.86
CA LEU A 260 13.13 4.49 25.70
C LEU A 260 12.20 5.42 24.92
N ALA A 261 10.97 4.99 24.60
CA ALA A 261 9.99 5.82 23.90
C ALA A 261 9.68 7.12 24.64
N TYR A 262 9.49 7.05 25.96
CA TYR A 262 9.25 8.22 26.80
C TYR A 262 10.42 9.22 26.76
N SER A 263 11.66 8.71 26.85
CA SER A 263 12.87 9.53 26.73
C SER A 263 13.00 10.21 25.35
N LYS A 264 12.39 9.63 24.32
CA LYS A 264 12.35 10.15 22.94
C LYS A 264 11.17 11.09 22.67
N GLY A 265 10.30 11.31 23.67
CA GLY A 265 9.21 12.28 23.57
C GLY A 265 7.80 11.67 23.54
N MET A 266 7.64 10.36 23.74
CA MET A 266 6.31 9.75 23.92
C MET A 266 5.64 10.35 25.16
N ARG A 267 4.36 10.71 25.03
CA ARG A 267 3.54 11.29 26.11
C ARG A 267 2.18 10.61 26.30
N SER A 268 1.75 9.82 25.33
CA SER A 268 0.51 9.07 25.37
C SER A 268 0.79 7.58 25.12
N LEU A 269 0.25 6.72 25.98
CA LEU A 269 0.28 5.27 25.82
C LEU A 269 -1.14 4.72 25.96
N LYS A 270 -1.59 3.95 24.98
CA LYS A 270 -2.83 3.18 25.03
C LYS A 270 -2.50 1.70 25.12
N VAL A 271 -3.04 1.00 26.11
CA VAL A 271 -2.73 -0.42 26.35
C VAL A 271 -4.00 -1.22 26.45
N TYR A 272 -4.16 -2.17 25.55
CA TYR A 272 -5.15 -3.23 25.72
C TYR A 272 -4.43 -4.43 26.36
N THR A 273 -4.84 -4.78 27.57
CA THR A 273 -4.42 -6.03 28.22
C THR A 273 -5.57 -6.52 29.08
N LYS A 274 -5.70 -7.85 29.20
CA LYS A 274 -6.69 -8.49 30.06
C LYS A 274 -6.11 -8.89 31.43
N LYS A 275 -4.79 -8.75 31.62
CA LYS A 275 -4.10 -9.20 32.83
C LYS A 275 -3.94 -8.06 33.82
N SER A 276 -4.57 -8.19 34.99
CA SER A 276 -4.51 -7.18 36.05
C SER A 276 -3.10 -6.96 36.62
N GLU A 277 -2.27 -8.01 36.62
CA GLU A 277 -0.87 -7.91 37.08
C GLU A 277 -0.04 -7.01 36.17
N ASP A 278 -0.18 -7.16 34.85
CA ASP A 278 0.51 -6.34 33.86
C ASP A 278 0.12 -4.85 34.02
N ILE A 279 -1.15 -4.56 34.28
CA ILE A 279 -1.63 -3.20 34.56
C ILE A 279 -0.91 -2.59 35.76
N LEU A 280 -0.83 -3.33 36.87
CA LEU A 280 -0.19 -2.87 38.11
C LEU A 280 1.31 -2.63 37.91
N GLN A 281 1.99 -3.54 37.21
CA GLN A 281 3.41 -3.40 36.90
C GLN A 281 3.68 -2.18 36.02
N LEU A 282 2.87 -1.96 34.99
CA LEU A 282 2.98 -0.80 34.11
C LEU A 282 2.75 0.51 34.88
N GLN A 283 1.73 0.57 35.75
CA GLN A 283 1.46 1.74 36.58
C GLN A 283 2.62 2.03 37.54
N THR A 284 3.13 1.01 38.23
CA THR A 284 4.27 1.13 39.15
C THR A 284 5.52 1.65 38.41
N HIS A 285 5.80 1.10 37.24
CA HIS A 285 6.94 1.54 36.44
C HIS A 285 6.77 2.95 35.89
N ARG A 286 5.55 3.30 35.47
CA ARG A 286 5.19 4.66 35.02
C ARG A 286 5.45 5.68 36.12
N ASP A 287 4.99 5.43 37.35
CA ASP A 287 5.16 6.39 38.44
C ASP A 287 6.63 6.60 38.83
N LYS A 288 7.46 5.55 38.67
CA LYS A 288 8.89 5.62 38.97
C LYS A 288 9.72 6.26 37.85
N SER A 289 9.42 5.92 36.60
CA SER A 289 10.33 6.13 35.47
C SER A 289 9.77 7.02 34.37
N MET A 290 8.44 7.20 34.31
CA MET A 290 7.73 7.95 33.26
C MET A 290 6.58 8.79 33.85
N PRO A 291 6.83 9.65 34.86
CA PRO A 291 5.80 10.24 35.71
C PRO A 291 4.81 11.18 34.97
N GLU A 292 5.16 11.67 33.79
CA GLU A 292 4.28 12.52 32.96
C GLU A 292 3.55 11.73 31.87
N LEU A 293 3.80 10.41 31.74
CA LEU A 293 3.13 9.59 30.74
C LEU A 293 1.64 9.45 31.07
N SER A 294 0.79 9.77 30.10
CA SER A 294 -0.65 9.47 30.15
C SER A 294 -0.87 8.04 29.68
N ILE A 295 -1.53 7.22 30.49
CA ILE A 295 -1.87 5.83 30.15
C ILE A 295 -3.39 5.69 30.07
N LYS A 296 -3.88 5.09 28.99
CA LYS A 296 -5.28 4.71 28.79
C LYS A 296 -5.36 3.19 28.61
N PHE A 297 -6.30 2.56 29.30
CA PHE A 297 -6.64 1.15 29.16
C PHE A 297 -7.93 0.99 28.36
#